data_AF-A0A953PCA6-F1
#
_entry.id   AF-A0A953PCA6-F1
#
_cell.length_a   1.000
_cell.length_b   1.000
_cell.length_c   1.000
_cell.angle_alpha   90.00
_cell.angle_beta   90.00
_cell.angle_gamma   90.00
#
_symmetry.space_group_name_H-M   'P 1'
#
loop_
_entity.id
_entity.type
_entity.pdbx_description
1 polymer ?
#
loop_
_entity_poly.entity_id
_entity_poly.type
_entity_poly.pdbx_seq_one_letter_code
_entity_poly.pdbx_strand_id
1 'polypeptide(L)'
;MDSAEQLQRIYLAGFELQTFDRYPKCVGVIRDNCIALLVPGVDGLQVLGTPGWRMGEVMGVLTEREGRQLFQAKSEIVEATPEKLATLQRFRRDLTKLLGG
;
A
#
# COMPACT_ATOMS: atom_id res chain seq x y z
N MET A 1 -20.16 -1.18 0.69
CA MET A 1 -19.91 0.28 0.84
C MET A 1 -19.63 0.84 -0.56
N ASP A 2 -19.98 2.09 -0.86
CA ASP A 2 -19.65 2.66 -2.18
C ASP A 2 -18.13 2.87 -2.29
N SER A 3 -17.54 2.38 -3.38
CA SER A 3 -16.11 2.52 -3.65
C SER A 3 -15.69 3.98 -3.77
N ALA A 4 -16.56 4.85 -4.29
CA ALA A 4 -16.28 6.28 -4.39
C ALA A 4 -16.16 6.94 -3.01
N GLU A 5 -17.06 6.59 -2.09
CA GLU A 5 -17.04 7.08 -0.72
C GLU A 5 -15.79 6.60 0.05
N GLN A 6 -15.39 5.34 -0.16
CA GLN A 6 -14.16 4.81 0.43
C GLN A 6 -12.91 5.53 -0.09
N LEU A 7 -12.81 5.78 -1.40
CA LEU A 7 -11.70 6.56 -1.97
C LEU A 7 -11.65 7.98 -1.38
N GLN A 8 -12.79 8.64 -1.22
CA GLN A 8 -12.86 9.97 -0.62
C GLN A 8 -12.35 9.96 0.84
N ARG A 9 -12.78 8.98 1.65
CA ARG A 9 -12.31 8.83 3.04
C ARG A 9 -10.81 8.58 3.12
N ILE A 10 -10.28 7.76 2.21
CA ILE A 10 -8.84 7.47 2.11
C ILE A 10 -8.06 8.76 1.80
N TYR A 11 -8.53 9.55 0.83
CA TYR A 11 -7.92 10.84 0.49
C TYR A 11 -7.95 11.82 1.67
N LEU A 12 -9.09 11.95 2.34
CA LEU A 12 -9.24 12.81 3.53
C LEU A 12 -8.36 12.36 4.72
N ALA A 13 -8.01 11.07 4.79
CA ALA A 13 -7.08 10.53 5.79
C ALA A 13 -5.59 10.75 5.45
N GLY A 14 -5.31 11.58 4.42
CA GLY A 14 -3.97 11.99 4.02
C GLY A 14 -3.24 10.97 3.14
N PHE A 15 -3.97 10.05 2.50
CA PHE A 15 -3.39 9.20 1.47
C PHE A 15 -3.47 9.90 0.12
N GLU A 16 -2.40 9.78 -0.65
CA GLU A 16 -2.40 10.12 -2.08
C GLU A 16 -3.00 8.97 -2.88
N LEU A 17 -3.76 9.31 -3.92
CA LEU A 17 -4.32 8.35 -4.88
C LEU A 17 -3.52 8.43 -6.18
N GLN A 18 -3.04 7.29 -6.69
CA GLN A 18 -2.28 7.19 -7.93
C GLN A 18 -2.91 6.15 -8.86
N THR A 19 -3.10 6.49 -10.13
CA THR A 19 -3.52 5.53 -11.17
C THR A 19 -2.30 4.97 -11.89
N PHE A 20 -2.44 3.77 -12.47
CA PHE A 20 -1.38 3.12 -13.23
C PHE A 20 -1.86 2.76 -14.63
N ASP A 21 -1.19 3.26 -15.67
CA ASP A 21 -1.53 2.96 -17.07
C ASP A 21 -1.49 1.46 -17.37
N ARG A 22 -0.54 0.75 -16.76
CA ARG A 22 -0.38 -0.71 -16.94
C ARG A 22 -1.43 -1.53 -16.18
N TYR A 23 -2.10 -0.94 -15.20
CA TYR A 23 -3.09 -1.59 -14.35
C TYR A 23 -4.31 -0.67 -14.16
N PRO A 24 -5.11 -0.44 -15.22
CA PRO A 24 -6.16 0.57 -15.21
C PRO A 24 -7.29 0.28 -14.22
N LYS A 25 -7.39 -0.96 -13.73
CA LYS A 25 -8.37 -1.38 -12.72
C LYS A 25 -7.89 -1.18 -11.27
N CYS A 26 -6.63 -0.78 -11.09
CA CYS A 26 -6.00 -0.63 -9.78
C CYS A 26 -5.82 0.86 -9.46
N VAL A 27 -6.12 1.22 -8.21
CA VAL A 27 -5.78 2.52 -7.64
C VAL A 27 -4.72 2.31 -6.58
N GLY A 28 -3.56 2.93 -6.76
CA GLY A 28 -2.52 3.00 -5.74
C GLY A 28 -2.90 3.99 -4.66
N VAL A 29 -2.76 3.59 -3.40
CA VAL A 29 -2.90 4.49 -2.25
C VAL A 29 -1.58 4.59 -1.52
N ILE A 30 -1.12 5.81 -1.29
CA ILE A 30 0.25 6.10 -0.87
C ILE A 30 0.24 7.01 0.34
N ARG A 31 1.06 6.69 1.35
CA ARG A 31 1.28 7.55 2.52
C ARG A 31 2.56 7.13 3.23
N ASP A 32 3.38 8.09 3.66
CA ASP A 32 4.61 7.84 4.41
C ASP A 32 5.54 6.82 3.73
N ASN A 33 5.72 6.93 2.40
CA ASN A 33 6.45 5.98 1.54
C ASN A 33 5.92 4.54 1.55
N CYS A 34 4.75 4.28 2.11
CA CYS A 34 4.05 3.00 1.95
C CYS A 34 3.07 3.09 0.78
N ILE A 35 2.85 1.97 0.11
CA ILE A 35 1.93 1.87 -1.01
C ILE A 35 1.11 0.59 -0.92
N ALA A 36 -0.16 0.68 -1.27
CA ALA A 36 -1.04 -0.47 -1.51
C ALA A 36 -1.81 -0.29 -2.81
N LEU A 37 -2.17 -1.39 -3.45
CA LEU A 37 -3.03 -1.39 -4.61
C LEU A 37 -4.45 -1.73 -4.14
N LEU A 38 -5.42 -0.93 -4.57
CA LEU A 38 -6.84 -1.19 -4.34
C LEU A 38 -7.51 -1.59 -5.64
N VAL A 39 -8.41 -2.56 -5.54
CA VAL A 39 -9.28 -3.00 -6.63
C VAL A 39 -10.74 -3.00 -6.17
N PRO A 40 -11.71 -2.81 -7.09
CA PRO A 40 -13.11 -3.02 -6.76
C PRO A 40 -13.36 -4.50 -6.40
N GLY A 41 -14.03 -4.72 -5.27
CA GLY A 41 -14.51 -6.03 -4.82
C GLY A 41 -16.03 -6.02 -4.59
N VAL A 42 -16.56 -7.17 -4.14
CA VAL A 42 -18.01 -7.35 -3.95
C VAL A 42 -18.61 -6.42 -2.89
N ASP A 43 -17.84 -6.08 -1.84
CA ASP A 43 -18.30 -5.26 -0.71
C ASP A 43 -17.77 -3.81 -0.73
N GLY A 44 -17.04 -3.45 -1.79
CA GLY A 44 -16.30 -2.19 -1.90
C GLY A 44 -14.85 -2.42 -2.29
N LEU A 45 -13.99 -1.43 -2.06
CA LEU A 45 -12.56 -1.54 -2.35
C LEU A 45 -11.89 -2.61 -1.49
N GLN A 46 -10.96 -3.34 -2.10
CA GLN A 46 -10.15 -4.36 -1.44
C GLN A 46 -8.67 -4.16 -1.78
N VAL A 47 -7.79 -4.51 -0.85
CA VAL A 47 -6.35 -4.48 -1.09
C VAL A 47 -5.96 -5.66 -1.98
N LEU A 48 -5.31 -5.38 -3.10
CA LEU A 48 -4.70 -6.37 -3.97
C LEU A 48 -3.27 -6.66 -3.50
N GLY A 49 -3.04 -7.90 -3.04
CA GLY A 49 -1.74 -8.34 -2.54
C GLY A 49 -1.38 -7.72 -1.19
N THR A 50 -0.08 -7.66 -0.89
CA THR A 50 0.43 -7.13 0.38
C THR A 50 0.91 -5.68 0.18
N PRO A 51 0.52 -4.74 1.06
CA PRO A 51 1.09 -3.40 1.06
C PRO A 51 2.62 -3.44 1.20
N GLY A 52 3.29 -2.56 0.46
CA GLY A 52 4.75 -2.53 0.36
C GLY A 52 5.32 -1.15 0.59
N TRP A 53 6.61 -1.03 0.31
CA TRP A 53 7.34 0.22 0.37
C TRP A 53 7.48 0.82 -1.03
N ARG A 54 7.27 2.12 -1.16
CA ARG A 54 7.45 2.85 -2.42
C ARG A 54 8.95 3.07 -2.63
N MET A 55 9.45 2.49 -3.72
CA MET A 55 10.85 2.55 -4.14
C MET A 55 10.88 3.27 -5.51
N GLY A 56 10.59 4.57 -5.48
CA GLY A 56 10.40 5.38 -6.69
C GLY A 56 9.13 5.01 -7.45
N GLU A 57 9.29 4.42 -8.64
CA GLU A 57 8.21 3.98 -9.52
C GLU A 57 7.77 2.53 -9.27
N VAL A 58 8.48 1.79 -8.41
CA VAL A 58 8.18 0.39 -8.10
C VAL A 58 7.78 0.20 -6.63
N MET A 59 7.01 -0.86 -6.38
CA MET A 59 6.63 -1.29 -5.04
C MET A 59 7.56 -2.42 -4.58
N GLY A 60 8.28 -2.18 -3.49
CA GLY A 60 9.06 -3.17 -2.77
C GLY A 60 8.18 -4.01 -1.85
N VAL A 61 8.18 -5.32 -2.05
CA VAL A 61 7.52 -6.26 -1.14
C VAL A 61 8.42 -6.56 0.06
N LEU A 62 7.82 -6.71 1.24
CA LEU A 62 8.56 -7.10 2.43
C LEU A 62 8.99 -8.57 2.34
N THR A 63 10.29 -8.81 2.35
CA THR A 63 10.91 -10.14 2.33
C THR A 63 11.88 -10.29 3.50
N GLU A 64 12.21 -11.54 3.84
CA GLU A 64 13.24 -11.85 4.82
C GLU A 64 14.40 -12.57 4.12
N ARG A 65 15.63 -12.12 4.38
CA ARG A 65 16.84 -12.75 3.86
C ARG A 65 17.91 -12.74 4.95
N GLU A 66 18.46 -13.92 5.26
CA GLU A 66 19.54 -14.08 6.24
C GLU A 66 19.19 -13.44 7.61
N GLY A 67 17.93 -13.55 8.03
CA GLY A 67 17.43 -12.99 9.29
C GLY A 67 17.21 -11.47 9.29
N ARG A 68 17.33 -10.79 8.14
CA ARG A 68 17.06 -9.36 7.98
C ARG A 68 15.82 -9.15 7.13
N GLN A 69 14.95 -8.23 7.55
CA GLN A 69 13.79 -7.82 6.78
C GLN A 69 14.19 -6.74 5.77
N LEU A 70 13.77 -6.91 4.52
CA LEU A 70 14.11 -6.07 3.39
C LEU A 70 12.85 -5.74 2.60
N PHE A 71 12.78 -4.55 2.01
CA PHE A 71 11.89 -4.28 0.90
C PHE A 71 12.62 -4.55 -0.40
N GLN A 72 12.06 -5.42 -1.25
CA GLN A 72 12.69 -5.81 -2.50
C GLN A 72 11.76 -5.59 -3.70
N ALA A 73 12.30 -4.94 -4.72
CA ALA A 73 11.68 -4.81 -6.04
C ALA A 73 12.72 -5.09 -7.13
N LYS A 74 12.59 -6.23 -7.83
CA LYS A 74 13.58 -6.67 -8.83
C LYS A 74 15.01 -6.69 -8.23
N SER A 75 15.91 -5.86 -8.75
CA SER A 75 17.29 -5.71 -8.29
C SER A 75 17.46 -4.66 -7.18
N GLU A 76 16.43 -3.88 -6.88
CA GLU A 76 16.49 -2.82 -5.88
C GLU A 76 16.09 -3.35 -4.50
N ILE A 77 16.86 -2.99 -3.49
CA ILE A 77 16.67 -3.43 -2.10
C ILE A 77 16.78 -2.23 -1.18
N VAL A 78 15.81 -2.10 -0.27
CA VAL A 78 15.80 -1.12 0.79
C VAL A 78 15.69 -1.85 2.11
N GLU A 79 16.56 -1.54 3.07
CA GLU A 79 16.48 -2.14 4.40
C GLU A 79 15.16 -1.76 5.08
N ALA A 80 14.45 -2.76 5.61
CA ALA A 80 13.23 -2.57 6.38
C ALA A 80 13.58 -2.34 7.85
N THR A 81 14.12 -1.15 8.13
CA THR A 81 14.45 -0.74 9.50
C THR A 81 13.21 -0.77 10.40
N PRO A 82 13.38 -0.87 11.73
CA PRO A 82 12.25 -0.88 12.66
C PRO A 82 11.27 0.28 12.47
N GLU A 83 11.78 1.47 12.13
CA GLU A 83 10.96 2.65 11.84
C GLU A 83 10.10 2.49 10.59
N LYS A 84 10.64 1.92 9.51
CA LYS A 84 9.87 1.65 8.29
C LYS A 84 8.85 0.55 8.50
N LEU A 85 9.19 -0.48 9.27
CA LEU A 85 8.26 -1.54 9.66
C LEU A 85 7.10 -0.99 10.49
N ALA A 86 7.38 -0.14 11.47
CA ALA A 86 6.35 0.53 12.26
C ALA A 86 5.45 1.42 11.39
N THR A 87 6.04 2.15 10.44
CA THR A 87 5.33 2.98 9.46
C THR A 87 4.40 2.13 8.58
N LEU A 88 4.90 1.01 8.03
CA LEU A 88 4.10 0.08 7.23
C LEU A 88 2.98 -0.56 8.04
N GLN A 89 3.22 -0.94 9.30
CA GLN A 89 2.18 -1.48 10.17
C GLN A 89 1.08 -0.44 10.44
N ARG A 90 1.45 0.81 10.71
CA ARG A 90 0.49 1.92 10.88
C ARG A 90 -0.31 2.16 9.59
N PHE A 91 0.36 2.20 8.45
CA PHE A 91 -0.27 2.32 7.14
C PHE A 91 -1.32 1.23 6.92
N ARG A 92 -0.95 -0.05 7.14
CA ARG A 92 -1.85 -1.20 6.97
C ARG A 92 -3.08 -1.09 7.87
N ARG A 93 -2.86 -0.81 9.16
CA ARG A 93 -3.95 -0.70 10.14
C ARG A 93 -4.93 0.42 9.79
N ASP A 94 -4.41 1.60 9.44
CA ASP A 94 -5.24 2.75 9.13
C ASP A 94 -6.02 2.52 7.83
N LEU A 95 -5.38 1.91 6.82
CA LEU A 95 -6.04 1.55 5.57
C LEU A 95 -7.16 0.51 5.78
N THR A 96 -6.92 -0.55 6.56
CA THR A 96 -7.95 -1.56 6.87
C THR A 96 -9.17 -0.92 7.54
N LYS A 97 -8.98 -0.01 8.50
CA LYS A 97 -10.09 0.71 9.15
C LYS A 97 -10.90 1.54 8.16
N LEU A 98 -10.25 2.19 7.21
CA LEU A 98 -10.90 3.03 6.20
C LEU A 98 -11.68 2.19 5.17
N LEU A 99 -11.23 0.97 4.91
CA LEU A 99 -11.92 0.01 4.04
C LEU A 99 -13.10 -0.70 4.73
N GLY A 100 -13.29 -0.49 6.04
CA GLY A 100 -14.40 -1.06 6.80
C GLY A 100 -14.10 -2.42 7.46
N GLY A 101 -12.82 -2.74 7.68
CA GLY A 101 -12.42 -3.84 8.55
C GLY A 101 -12.51 -3.51 10.04
#